data_AF-A0A1V5ALW5-F1
#
_entry.id   AF-A0A1V5ALW5-F1
#
_cell.length_a   1.000
_cell.length_b   1.000
_cell.length_c   1.000
_cell.angle_alpha   90.00
_cell.angle_beta   90.00
_cell.angle_gamma   90.00
#
_symmetry.space_group_name_H-M   'P 1'
#
loop_
_entity.id
_entity.type
_entity.pdbx_description
1 polymer ?
#
loop_
_entity_poly.entity_id
_entity_poly.type
_entity_poly.pdbx_seq_one_letter_code
_entity_poly.pdbx_strand_id
1 'polypeptide(L)' 'MESLEEIMAKLPPEHQQEVRDFALFLVEKKARPKKRKLRLDWAGGLKEFRDQYTSLELQKESLDWWRD' A
#
# COMPACT_ATOMS: atom_id res chain seq x y z
N MET A 1 -26.96 -7.05 -25.55
CA MET A 1 -26.22 -6.20 -24.59
C MET A 1 -25.62 -5.10 -25.46
N GLU A 2 -25.99 -3.84 -25.25
CA GLU A 2 -25.45 -2.74 -26.07
C GLU A 2 -23.94 -2.62 -25.86
N SER A 3 -23.19 -2.28 -26.90
CA SER A 3 -21.75 -2.06 -26.81
C SER A 3 -21.45 -0.72 -26.14
N LEU A 4 -20.25 -0.57 -25.56
CA LEU A 4 -19.83 0.71 -24.98
C LEU A 4 -19.82 1.82 -26.04
N GLU A 5 -19.49 1.49 -27.29
CA GLU A 5 -19.51 2.48 -28.39
C GLU A 5 -20.93 2.96 -28.70
N GLU A 6 -21.92 2.07 -28.67
CA GLU A 6 -23.34 2.42 -28.88
C GLU A 6 -23.88 3.33 -27.77
N ILE A 7 -23.47 3.11 -26.53
CA ILE A 7 -23.84 3.95 -25.38
C ILE A 7 -23.17 5.33 -25.49
N MET A 8 -21.89 5.36 -25.87
CA MET A 8 -21.15 6.62 -26.09
C MET A 8 -21.76 7.44 -27.22
N ALA A 9 -22.22 6.81 -28.30
CA ALA A 9 -22.87 7.49 -29.43
C ALA A 9 -24.21 8.17 -29.06
N LYS A 10 -24.91 7.66 -28.04
CA LYS A 10 -26.17 8.24 -27.55
C LYS A 10 -25.98 9.39 -26.55
N LEU A 11 -24.77 9.56 -26.03
CA LEU A 11 -24.46 10.57 -25.01
C LEU A 11 -24.11 11.92 -25.63
N PRO A 12 -24.58 13.04 -25.05
CA PRO A 12 -24.11 14.38 -25.40
C PRO A 12 -22.59 14.51 -25.17
N PRO A 13 -21.90 15.42 -25.89
CA PRO A 13 -20.43 15.56 -25.82
C PRO A 13 -19.88 15.77 -24.41
N GLU A 14 -20.58 16.54 -23.57
CA GLU A 14 -20.21 16.74 -22.15
C GLU A 14 -20.20 15.44 -21.36
N HIS A 15 -21.19 14.58 -21.58
CA HIS A 15 -21.31 13.33 -20.83
C HIS A 15 -20.32 12.27 -21.36
N GLN A 16 -19.95 12.32 -22.64
CA GLN A 16 -18.87 11.48 -23.18
C GLN A 16 -17.52 11.80 -22.52
N GLN A 17 -17.26 13.07 -22.23
CA GLN A 17 -16.06 13.49 -21.51
C GLN A 17 -16.04 12.93 -20.09
N GLU A 18 -17.17 13.03 -19.37
CA GLU A 18 -17.30 12.50 -18.01
C GLU A 18 -17.10 10.97 -17.95
N VAL A 19 -17.62 10.24 -18.94
CA VAL A 19 -17.41 8.78 -19.04
C VAL A 19 -15.92 8.45 -19.28
N ARG A 20 -15.24 9.21 -20.13
CA ARG A 20 -13.79 9.04 -20.37
C ARG A 20 -12.99 9.31 -19.10
N ASP A 21 -13.29 10.39 -18.40
CA ASP A 21 -12.61 10.77 -17.16
C ASP A 21 -12.83 9.70 -16.08
N PHE A 22 -14.05 9.14 -15.98
CA PHE A 22 -14.35 8.06 -15.06
C PHE A 22 -13.61 6.76 -15.43
N ALA A 23 -13.51 6.42 -16.72
CA ALA A 23 -12.77 5.26 -17.19
C ALA A 23 -11.27 5.39 -16.84
N LEU A 24 -10.67 6.56 -17.08
CA LEU A 24 -9.28 6.86 -16.71
C LEU A 24 -9.08 6.77 -15.18
N PHE A 25 -10.00 7.33 -14.40
CA PHE A 25 -9.98 7.23 -12.94
C PHE A 25 -10.00 5.77 -12.45
N LEU A 26 -10.83 4.91 -13.06
CA LEU A 26 -10.91 3.50 -12.69
C LEU A 26 -9.61 2.74 -13.00
N VAL A 27 -8.96 3.05 -14.13
CA VAL A 27 -7.64 2.50 -14.50
C VAL A 27 -6.61 2.88 -13.43
N GLU A 28 -6.54 4.16 -13.06
CA GLU A 28 -5.58 4.64 -12.06
C GLU A 28 -5.88 4.09 -10.66
N LYS A 29 -7.16 4.02 -10.27
CA LYS A 29 -7.60 3.49 -8.97
C LYS A 29 -7.31 1.99 -8.81
N LYS A 30 -7.46 1.19 -9.88
CA LYS A 30 -7.07 -0.23 -9.87
C LYS A 30 -5.57 -0.42 -9.86
N ALA A 31 -4.81 0.48 -10.48
CA ALA A 31 -3.35 0.42 -10.51
C ALA A 31 -2.71 0.72 -9.15
N ARG A 32 -3.38 1.48 -8.27
CA ARG A 32 -2.88 1.71 -6.91
C ARG A 32 -2.97 0.40 -6.13
N PRO A 33 -1.84 -0.20 -5.70
CA PRO A 33 -1.89 -1.37 -4.84
C PRO A 33 -2.74 -1.00 -3.61
N LYS A 34 -3.77 -1.79 -3.31
CA LYS A 34 -4.54 -1.63 -2.07
C LYS A 34 -3.51 -1.46 -0.97
N LYS A 35 -3.52 -0.31 -0.27
CA LYS A 35 -2.62 -0.06 0.86
C LYS A 35 -2.75 -1.25 1.80
N ARG A 36 -1.79 -2.19 1.73
CA ARG A 36 -1.79 -3.37 2.59
C ARG A 36 -1.55 -2.84 3.99
N LYS A 37 -2.34 -3.30 4.96
CA LYS A 37 -2.04 -3.02 6.36
C LYS A 37 -0.59 -3.45 6.63
N LEU A 38 0.17 -2.63 7.33
CA LEU A 38 1.50 -3.02 7.80
C LEU A 38 1.31 -4.31 8.61
N ARG A 39 2.01 -5.37 8.23
CA ARG A 39 1.86 -6.66 8.90
C ARG A 39 2.43 -6.64 10.32
N LEU A 40 3.48 -5.83 10.54
CA LEU A 40 4.16 -5.71 11.83
C LEU A 40 4.56 -7.07 12.43
N ASP A 41 4.83 -8.10 11.61
CA ASP A 41 5.13 -9.45 12.13
C ASP A 41 6.47 -9.48 12.90
N TRP A 42 7.31 -8.48 12.71
CA TRP A 42 8.54 -8.27 13.47
C TRP A 42 8.28 -7.74 14.89
N ALA A 43 7.11 -7.15 15.16
CA ALA A 43 6.80 -6.56 16.44
C ALA A 43 6.75 -7.64 17.52
N GLY A 44 7.60 -7.52 18.54
CA GLY A 44 7.71 -8.50 19.60
C GLY A 44 8.61 -9.70 19.29
N GLY A 45 9.36 -9.68 18.18
CA GLY A 45 10.30 -10.75 17.81
C GLY A 45 11.39 -11.04 18.86
N LEU A 46 11.71 -10.07 19.73
CA LEU A 46 12.70 -10.23 20.81
C LEU A 46 12.08 -10.54 22.18
N LYS A 47 10.80 -10.93 22.23
CA LYS A 47 10.08 -11.13 23.51
C LYS A 47 10.74 -12.20 24.40
N GLU A 48 11.27 -13.26 23.80
CA GLU A 48 11.93 -14.37 24.51
C GLU A 48 13.24 -13.97 25.20
N PHE A 49 13.86 -12.88 24.75
CA PHE A 49 15.12 -12.36 25.29
C PHE A 49 14.92 -11.31 26.38
N ARG A 50 13.66 -10.98 26.73
CA ARG A 50 13.33 -9.92 27.69
C ARG A 50 13.97 -10.13 29.06
N ASP A 51 14.03 -11.38 29.52
CA ASP A 51 14.58 -11.71 30.84
C ASP A 51 16.08 -12.05 30.78
N GLN A 52 16.63 -12.15 29.57
CA GLN A 52 18.04 -12.48 29.33
C GLN A 52 18.90 -11.23 29.14
N TYR A 53 18.32 -10.14 28.64
CA TYR A 53 19.03 -8.91 28.36
C TYR A 53 18.28 -7.69 28.89
N THR A 54 19.02 -6.82 29.56
CA THR A 54 18.58 -5.48 29.89
C THR A 54 18.70 -4.55 28.67
N SER A 55 17.94 -3.47 28.67
CA SER A 55 18.02 -2.46 27.59
C SER A 55 19.42 -1.87 27.42
N LEU A 56 20.21 -1.82 28.49
CA LEU A 56 21.57 -1.28 28.47
C LEU A 56 22.57 -2.26 27.81
N GLU A 57 22.42 -3.55 28.03
CA GLU A 57 23.25 -4.59 27.40
C GLU A 57 23.01 -4.62 25.90
N LEU A 58 21.74 -4.63 25.46
CA LEU A 58 21.39 -4.55 24.04
C LEU A 58 21.96 -3.29 23.37
N GLN A 59 21.96 -2.15 24.07
CA GLN A 59 22.54 -0.93 23.56
C GLN A 59 24.06 -1.05 23.36
N LYS A 60 24.78 -1.64 24.32
CA LYS A 60 26.23 -1.87 24.21
C LYS A 60 26.56 -2.81 23.05
N GLU A 61 25.91 -3.96 22.99
CA GLU A 61 26.08 -4.93 21.90
C GLU A 61 25.80 -4.29 20.54
N SER A 62 24.75 -3.45 20.44
CA SER A 62 24.48 -2.74 19.20
C SER A 62 25.63 -1.83 18.79
N LEU A 63 26.15 -1.01 19.72
CA LEU A 63 27.27 -0.11 19.43
C LEU A 63 28.53 -0.85 19.01
N ASP A 64 28.76 -2.05 19.53
CA ASP A 64 29.88 -2.89 19.14
C ASP A 64 29.66 -3.48 17.73
N TRP A 65 28.46 -3.96 17.40
CA TRP A 65 28.12 -4.43 16.03
C TRP A 65 28.20 -3.34 14.96
N TRP A 66 27.99 -2.07 15.31
CA TRP A 66 28.11 -0.95 14.39
C TRP A 66 29.56 -0.47 14.17
N ARG A 67 30.51 -0.97 14.97
CA ARG A 67 31.93 -0.61 14.88
C ARG A 67 32.74 -1.56 13.98
N ASP A 68 32.20 -2.74 13.68
CA ASP A 68 32.71 -3.70 12.68
C ASP A 68 32.09 -3.45 11.29
#